data_AF-A0A1F8N8R6-F1
#
_entry.id   AF-A0A1F8N8R6-F1
#
_cell.length_a   1.000
_cell.length_b   1.000
_cell.length_c   1.000
_cell.angle_alpha   90.00
_cell.angle_beta   90.00
_cell.angle_gamma   90.00
#
_symmetry.space_group_name_H-M   'P 1'
#
loop_
_entity.id
_entity.type
_entity.pdbx_description
1 polymer ?
#
loop_
_entity_poly.entity_id
_entity_poly.type
_entity_poly.pdbx_seq_one_letter_code
_entity_poly.pdbx_strand_id
1 'polypeptide(L)'
;MSKNPLSPGEISSYVFREKHSVSALLSRMQRAGYVKKVRSRKDQRVVKIQIQPKGRELLDQAIPVIIGHARDMLAARFAEKEIRQFDKHLKGLRDTALKDLGTEARPLPPTIEWGPELIQHWRGLIKK
;
A
#
# COMPACT_ATOMS: atom_id res chain seq x y z
N MET A 1 3.17 -7.22 -8.51
CA MET A 1 2.23 -8.23 -8.04
C MET A 1 2.94 -9.16 -7.09
N SER A 2 2.46 -9.33 -5.86
CA SER A 2 3.17 -10.23 -4.96
C SER A 2 2.93 -11.69 -5.34
N LYS A 3 4.00 -12.45 -5.60
CA LYS A 3 3.94 -13.91 -5.78
C LYS A 3 3.37 -14.62 -4.54
N ASN A 4 3.39 -13.95 -3.39
CA ASN A 4 2.83 -14.42 -2.12
C ASN A 4 1.75 -13.46 -1.60
N PRO A 5 0.46 -13.75 -1.86
CA PRO A 5 -0.67 -13.02 -1.29
C PRO A 5 -0.57 -12.86 0.24
N LEU A 6 -0.98 -11.69 0.74
CA LEU A 6 -0.95 -11.36 2.17
C LEU A 6 -2.27 -11.72 2.85
N SER A 7 -2.21 -12.09 4.13
CA SER A 7 -3.38 -12.26 4.98
C SER A 7 -3.92 -10.90 5.43
N PRO A 8 -5.19 -10.82 5.87
CA PRO A 8 -5.74 -9.60 6.46
C PRO A 8 -4.89 -9.04 7.62
N GLY A 9 -4.30 -9.91 8.45
CA GLY A 9 -3.45 -9.50 9.56
C GLY A 9 -2.08 -8.96 9.12
N GLU A 10 -1.49 -9.52 8.07
CA GLU A 10 -0.29 -8.95 7.45
C GLU A 10 -0.62 -7.57 6.86
N ILE A 11 -1.71 -7.45 6.09
CA ILE A 11 -2.17 -6.18 5.52
C ILE A 11 -2.39 -5.14 6.61
N SER A 12 -3.03 -5.50 7.72
CA SER A 12 -3.31 -4.58 8.82
C SER A 12 -2.06 -4.02 9.46
N SER A 13 -1.00 -4.82 9.58
CA SER A 13 0.30 -4.35 10.07
C SER A 13 0.97 -3.35 9.12
N TYR A 14 0.82 -3.51 7.80
CA TYR A 14 1.43 -2.59 6.83
C TYR A 14 0.69 -1.27 6.64
N VAL A 15 -0.60 -1.22 7.00
CA VAL A 15 -1.42 0.00 6.89
C VAL A 15 -1.70 0.65 8.24
N PHE A 16 -1.08 0.17 9.32
CA PHE A 16 -1.23 0.70 10.69
C PHE A 16 -2.69 0.81 11.13
N ARG A 17 -3.49 -0.24 10.90
CA ARG A 17 -4.92 -0.29 11.28
C ARG A 17 -5.25 -1.55 12.04
N GLU A 18 -6.32 -1.46 12.83
CA GLU A 18 -6.91 -2.61 13.51
C GLU A 18 -7.38 -3.70 12.54
N LYS A 19 -7.19 -4.96 12.96
CA LYS A 19 -7.53 -6.16 12.15
C LYS A 19 -9.00 -6.19 11.73
N HIS A 20 -9.91 -5.79 12.62
CA HIS A 20 -11.34 -5.74 12.33
C HIS A 20 -11.65 -4.69 11.26
N SER A 21 -10.97 -3.54 11.31
CA SER A 21 -11.17 -2.45 10.37
C SER A 21 -10.69 -2.81 8.96
N VAL A 22 -9.55 -3.48 8.86
CA VAL A 22 -9.03 -3.99 7.58
C VAL A 22 -9.92 -5.10 7.05
N SER A 23 -10.41 -5.99 7.90
CA SER A 23 -11.34 -7.06 7.49
C SER A 23 -12.65 -6.51 6.90
N ALA A 24 -13.20 -5.44 7.50
CA ALA A 24 -14.37 -4.74 6.96
C ALA A 24 -14.07 -4.09 5.60
N LEU A 25 -12.92 -3.41 5.46
CA LEU A 25 -12.50 -2.80 4.20
C LEU A 25 -12.33 -3.85 3.10
N LEU A 26 -11.62 -4.93 3.37
CA LEU A 26 -11.39 -6.03 2.44
C LEU A 26 -12.70 -6.70 2.00
N SER A 27 -13.68 -6.80 2.91
CA SER A 27 -15.00 -7.35 2.57
C SER A 27 -15.77 -6.43 1.63
N ARG A 28 -15.67 -5.10 1.79
CA ARG A 28 -16.23 -4.14 0.81
C ARG A 28 -15.52 -4.23 -0.54
N MET A 29 -14.19 -4.28 -0.55
CA MET A 29 -13.41 -4.43 -1.77
C MET A 29 -13.71 -5.73 -2.50
N GLN A 30 -13.97 -6.83 -1.77
CA GLN A 30 -14.37 -8.10 -2.36
C GLN A 30 -15.76 -8.00 -3.00
N ARG A 31 -16.75 -7.42 -2.30
CA ARG A 31 -18.10 -7.20 -2.86
C ARG A 31 -18.07 -6.33 -4.13
N ALA A 32 -17.16 -5.36 -4.18
CA ALA A 32 -16.96 -4.51 -5.36
C ALA A 32 -16.18 -5.18 -6.50
N GLY A 33 -15.64 -6.39 -6.29
CA GLY A 33 -14.89 -7.15 -7.30
C GLY A 33 -13.41 -6.78 -7.43
N TYR A 34 -12.84 -6.01 -6.49
CA TYR A 34 -11.46 -5.55 -6.57
C TYR A 34 -10.44 -6.57 -6.03
N VAL A 35 -10.86 -7.36 -5.04
CA VAL A 35 -10.02 -8.40 -4.42
C VAL A 35 -10.82 -9.68 -4.24
N LYS A 36 -10.14 -10.80 -4.03
CA LYS A 36 -10.73 -12.08 -3.64
C LYS A 36 -9.97 -12.69 -2.46
N LYS A 37 -10.69 -13.41 -1.60
CA LYS A 37 -10.10 -14.26 -0.56
C LYS A 37 -9.75 -15.61 -1.16
N VAL A 38 -8.51 -16.05 -0.98
CA VAL A 38 -8.02 -17.38 -1.39
C VAL A 38 -7.44 -18.09 -0.18
N ARG A 39 -7.59 -19.42 -0.12
CA ARG A 39 -6.94 -20.21 0.93
C ARG A 39 -5.47 -20.45 0.59
N SER A 40 -4.60 -20.42 1.59
CA SER A 40 -3.19 -20.73 1.41
C SER A 40 -3.03 -22.21 1.05
N ARG A 41 -2.14 -22.51 0.08
CA ARG A 41 -1.79 -23.89 -0.27
C ARG A 41 -1.04 -24.63 0.84
N LYS A 42 -0.33 -23.90 1.71
CA LYS A 42 0.47 -24.47 2.82
C LYS A 42 -0.37 -24.78 4.06
N ASP A 43 -1.43 -24.00 4.32
CA ASP A 43 -2.35 -24.22 5.44
C ASP A 43 -3.74 -23.65 5.04
N GLN A 44 -4.72 -24.53 4.83
CA GLN A 44 -6.06 -24.16 4.38
C GLN A 44 -6.83 -23.29 5.41
N ARG A 45 -6.40 -23.25 6.67
CA ARG A 45 -6.97 -22.36 7.68
C ARG A 45 -6.62 -20.90 7.40
N VAL A 46 -5.49 -20.65 6.72
CA VAL A 46 -5.01 -19.30 6.43
C VAL A 46 -5.70 -18.74 5.19
N VAL A 47 -6.34 -17.58 5.36
CA VAL A 47 -6.90 -16.77 4.27
C VAL A 47 -5.88 -15.76 3.79
N LYS A 48 -5.72 -15.65 2.48
CA LYS A 48 -4.91 -14.64 1.80
C LYS A 48 -5.78 -13.81 0.86
N ILE A 49 -5.33 -12.59 0.56
CA ILE A 49 -6.02 -11.62 -0.28
C ILE A 49 -5.26 -11.47 -1.60
N GLN A 50 -5.98 -11.67 -2.69
CA GLN A 50 -5.45 -11.49 -4.03
C GLN A 50 -6.23 -10.40 -4.76
N ILE A 51 -5.53 -9.49 -5.43
CA ILE A 51 -6.16 -8.49 -6.30
C ILE A 51 -6.78 -9.16 -7.53
N GLN A 52 -7.93 -8.66 -7.97
CA GLN A 52 -8.61 -9.10 -9.19
C GLN A 52 -8.31 -8.14 -10.35
N PRO A 53 -8.53 -8.55 -11.62
CA PRO A 53 -8.31 -7.69 -12.79
C PRO A 53 -9.00 -6.31 -12.68
N LYS A 54 -10.27 -6.27 -12.26
CA LYS A 54 -10.99 -5.00 -12.00
C LYS A 54 -10.30 -4.11 -10.95
N GLY A 55 -9.71 -4.71 -9.91
CA GLY A 55 -8.95 -3.97 -8.91
C GLY A 55 -7.63 -3.42 -9.47
N ARG A 56 -7.02 -4.14 -10.41
CA ARG A 56 -5.80 -3.70 -11.11
C ARG A 56 -6.10 -2.51 -12.03
N GLU A 57 -7.13 -2.61 -12.85
CA GLU A 57 -7.58 -1.52 -13.72
C GLU A 57 -7.85 -0.23 -12.93
N LEU A 58 -8.53 -0.35 -11.78
CA LEU A 58 -8.78 0.79 -10.90
C LEU A 58 -7.47 1.41 -10.38
N LEU A 59 -6.48 0.61 -9.99
CA LEU A 59 -5.17 1.13 -9.55
C LEU A 59 -4.46 1.86 -10.69
N ASP A 60 -4.47 1.30 -11.90
CA ASP A 60 -3.81 1.89 -13.06
C ASP A 60 -4.43 3.25 -13.43
N GLN A 61 -5.73 3.45 -13.20
CA GLN A 61 -6.41 4.73 -13.36
C GLN A 61 -6.17 5.70 -12.18
N ALA A 62 -6.16 5.21 -10.95
CA ALA A 62 -6.13 6.06 -9.75
C ALA A 62 -4.73 6.56 -9.39
N ILE A 63 -3.70 5.74 -9.58
CA ILE A 63 -2.33 6.07 -9.15
C ILE A 63 -1.78 7.34 -9.81
N PRO A 64 -1.91 7.56 -11.13
CA PRO A 64 -1.41 8.78 -11.77
C PRO A 64 -2.04 10.04 -11.19
N VAL A 65 -3.34 9.99 -10.91
CA VAL A 65 -4.08 11.11 -10.32
C VAL A 65 -3.63 11.35 -8.88
N ILE A 66 -3.61 10.31 -8.04
CA ILE A 66 -3.30 10.45 -6.61
C ILE A 66 -1.85 10.89 -6.40
N ILE A 67 -0.90 10.22 -7.06
CA ILE A 67 0.53 10.50 -6.85
C ILE A 67 0.95 11.77 -7.59
N GLY A 68 0.44 12.00 -8.81
CA GLY A 68 0.68 13.24 -9.54
C GLY A 68 0.19 14.45 -8.76
N HIS A 69 -1.06 14.42 -8.31
CA HIS A 69 -1.63 15.51 -7.52
C HIS A 69 -0.88 15.76 -6.21
N ALA A 70 -0.52 14.70 -5.47
CA ALA A 70 0.26 14.85 -4.24
C ALA A 70 1.65 15.44 -4.51
N ARG A 71 2.31 15.04 -5.60
CA ARG A 71 3.60 15.59 -6.02
C ARG A 71 3.47 17.08 -6.36
N ASP A 72 2.49 17.44 -7.19
CA ASP A 72 2.30 18.81 -7.64
C ASP A 72 1.98 19.73 -6.47
N MET A 73 1.12 19.28 -5.54
CA MET A 73 0.80 20.00 -4.31
C MET A 73 2.04 20.25 -3.44
N LEU A 74 2.90 19.25 -3.27
CA LEU A 74 4.15 19.41 -2.50
C LEU A 74 5.15 20.32 -3.23
N ALA A 75 5.33 20.13 -4.54
CA ALA A 75 6.28 20.88 -5.36
C ALA A 75 5.87 22.34 -5.55
N ALA A 76 4.56 22.65 -5.50
CA ALA A 76 4.06 24.02 -5.55
C ALA A 76 4.45 24.84 -4.32
N ARG A 77 4.80 24.19 -3.19
CA ARG A 77 5.06 24.88 -1.92
C ARG A 77 6.46 24.68 -1.35
N PHE A 78 7.13 23.58 -1.70
CA PHE A 78 8.38 23.16 -1.07
C PHE A 78 9.43 22.77 -2.12
N ALA A 79 10.68 23.15 -1.86
CA ALA A 79 11.82 22.67 -2.61
C ALA A 79 12.05 21.16 -2.35
N GLU A 80 12.69 20.48 -3.30
CA GLU A 80 12.92 19.04 -3.21
C GLU A 80 13.68 18.62 -1.93
N LYS A 81 14.63 19.47 -1.48
CA LYS A 81 15.35 19.25 -0.21
C LYS A 81 14.42 19.30 1.00
N GLU A 82 13.46 20.22 1.00
CA GLU A 82 12.47 20.37 2.08
C GLU A 82 11.50 19.19 2.09
N ILE A 83 11.05 18.72 0.92
CA ILE A 83 10.21 17.53 0.79
C ILE A 83 10.94 16.29 1.36
N ARG A 84 12.22 16.10 1.03
CA ARG A 84 13.04 15.02 1.59
C ARG A 84 13.19 15.13 3.10
N GLN A 85 13.38 16.35 3.61
CA GLN A 85 13.47 16.60 5.04
C GLN A 85 12.13 16.31 5.74
N PHE A 86 11.02 16.69 5.14
CA PHE A 86 9.67 16.42 5.65
C PHE A 86 9.39 14.91 5.72
N ASP A 87 9.71 14.16 4.66
CA ASP A 87 9.60 12.69 4.64
C ASP A 87 10.41 12.05 5.80
N LYS A 88 11.65 12.51 6.02
CA LYS A 88 12.49 12.03 7.13
C LYS A 88 11.83 12.29 8.49
N HIS A 89 11.34 13.50 8.74
CA HIS A 89 10.72 13.85 10.02
C HIS A 89 9.40 13.11 10.25
N LEU A 90 8.55 13.00 9.22
CA LEU A 90 7.29 12.27 9.33
C LEU A 90 7.51 10.77 9.59
N LYS A 91 8.52 10.16 8.96
CA LYS A 91 8.89 8.76 9.25
C LYS A 91 9.37 8.60 10.69
N GLY A 92 10.23 9.51 11.16
CA GLY A 92 10.67 9.50 12.57
C GLY A 92 9.48 9.60 13.53
N LEU A 93 8.56 10.55 13.30
CA LEU A 93 7.36 10.73 14.10
C LEU A 93 6.46 9.49 14.08
N ARG A 94 6.22 8.92 12.89
CA ARG A 94 5.47 7.67 12.73
C ARG A 94 6.11 6.54 13.53
N ASP A 95 7.42 6.36 13.43
CA ASP A 95 8.11 5.25 14.08
C ASP A 95 8.08 5.37 15.60
N THR A 96 8.22 6.58 16.14
CA THR A 96 8.01 6.86 17.57
C THR A 96 6.57 6.54 18.00
N ALA A 97 5.57 7.06 17.28
CA ALA A 97 4.17 6.83 17.62
C ALA A 97 3.79 5.34 17.58
N LEU A 98 4.30 4.59 16.60
CA LEU A 98 4.08 3.15 16.53
C LEU A 98 4.73 2.40 17.69
N LYS A 99 5.94 2.80 18.09
CA LYS A 99 6.64 2.23 19.25
C LYS A 99 5.85 2.42 20.53
N ASP A 100 5.28 3.61 20.74
CA ASP A 100 4.46 3.93 21.92
C ASP A 100 3.17 3.09 21.97
N LEU A 101 2.66 2.68 20.80
CA LEU A 101 1.54 1.74 20.66
C LEU A 101 1.95 0.26 20.76
N GLY A 102 3.22 -0.03 21.11
CA GLY A 102 3.74 -1.40 21.21
C GLY A 102 3.89 -2.11 19.86
N THR A 103 4.03 -1.35 18.77
CA THR A 103 4.22 -1.87 17.42
C THR A 103 5.36 -1.17 16.68
N GLU A 104 5.60 -1.52 15.42
CA GLU A 104 6.73 -1.00 14.65
C GLU A 104 6.39 -0.88 13.17
N ALA A 105 7.02 0.08 12.50
CA ALA A 105 6.95 0.17 11.05
C ALA A 105 7.73 -0.97 10.41
N ARG A 106 7.01 -1.95 9.85
CA ARG A 106 7.65 -3.05 9.13
C ARG A 106 7.89 -2.69 7.66
N PRO A 107 9.07 -3.02 7.10
CA PRO A 107 9.28 -2.88 5.67
C PRO A 107 8.29 -3.78 4.93
N LEU A 108 7.79 -3.29 3.79
CA LEU A 108 6.99 -4.12 2.90
C LEU A 108 7.80 -5.36 2.51
N PRO A 109 7.16 -6.55 2.46
CA PRO A 109 7.90 -7.77 2.20
C PRO A 109 8.46 -7.71 0.78
N PRO A 110 9.70 -8.21 0.56
CA PRO A 110 10.36 -8.16 -0.75
C PRO A 110 9.59 -8.96 -1.81
N THR A 111 8.69 -9.84 -1.37
CA THR A 111 7.75 -10.56 -2.21
C THR A 111 6.71 -9.65 -2.86
N ILE A 112 6.50 -8.42 -2.39
CA ILE A 112 5.79 -7.40 -3.15
C ILE A 112 6.73 -6.93 -4.25
N GLU A 113 6.78 -7.71 -5.34
CA GLU A 113 7.32 -7.24 -6.60
C GLU A 113 6.39 -6.13 -7.07
N TRP A 114 6.57 -4.87 -6.68
CA TRP A 114 6.08 -3.81 -7.54
C TRP A 114 6.79 -4.05 -8.87
N GLY A 115 6.07 -4.50 -9.90
CA GLY A 115 6.74 -4.84 -11.15
C GLY A 115 7.63 -3.66 -11.54
N PRO A 116 8.90 -3.86 -11.93
CA PRO A 116 9.74 -2.75 -12.38
C PRO A 116 9.01 -1.91 -13.43
N GLU A 117 8.18 -2.56 -14.26
CA GLU A 117 7.23 -1.96 -15.19
C GLU A 117 6.17 -1.08 -14.53
N LEU A 118 5.55 -1.47 -13.41
CA LEU A 118 4.52 -0.67 -12.71
C LEU A 118 5.12 0.58 -12.07
N ILE A 119 6.27 0.44 -11.39
CA ILE A 119 6.97 1.60 -10.81
C ILE A 119 7.49 2.51 -11.92
N GLN A 120 8.07 1.98 -13.00
CA GLN A 120 8.54 2.79 -14.13
C GLN A 120 7.37 3.44 -14.88
N HIS A 121 6.29 2.71 -15.12
CA HIS A 121 5.06 3.22 -15.74
C HIS A 121 4.48 4.36 -14.90
N TRP A 122 4.28 4.16 -13.60
CA TRP A 122 3.79 5.22 -12.72
C TRP A 122 4.79 6.36 -12.60
N ARG A 123 6.10 6.11 -12.46
CA ARG A 123 7.14 7.16 -12.46
C ARG A 123 7.15 7.96 -13.77
N GLY A 124 6.89 7.32 -14.91
CA GLY A 124 6.75 7.96 -16.21
C GLY A 124 5.49 8.82 -16.30
N LEU A 125 4.38 8.36 -15.71
CA LEU A 125 3.14 9.14 -15.59
C LEU A 125 3.26 10.33 -14.63
N ILE A 126 4.18 10.26 -13.66
CA ILE A 126 4.43 11.30 -12.65
C ILE A 126 5.50 12.30 -13.09
N LYS A 127 6.39 11.96 -14.04
CA LYS A 127 7.39 12.89 -14.60
C LYS A 127 6.79 13.66 -15.78
N LYS A 128 6.27 14.85 -15.50
CA LYS A 128 6.38 16.02 -16.37
C LYS A 128 7.28 17.05 -15.68
#